data_AF-A0A0P0X4F8-F1
#
_entry.id   AF-A0A0P0X4F8-F1
#
_cell.length_a   1.000
_cell.length_b   1.000
_cell.length_c   1.000
_cell.angle_alpha   90.00
_cell.angle_beta   90.00
_cell.angle_gamma   90.00
#
_symmetry.space_group_name_H-M   'P 1'
#
loop_
_entity.id
_entity.type
_entity.pdbx_description
1 polymer ?
#
loop_
_entity_poly.entity_id
_entity_poly.type
_entity_poly.pdbx_seq_one_letter_code
_entity_poly.pdbx_strand_id
1 'polypeptide(L)'
;MPDHLDELDRMFMGVAVDGSTSFVPTHRASQPANPIVDVEDSDDDEESDKDYFDPLSPSSVGTKRSHSMRSTPSTRSMATSPSKKLKSPAVRAVVKEMQVRNNLQKDKATSIDTLFGRLDQRRDDDDARARQKAERIMALCRECRVTEATPPLWVAMFKLLKDRDAINVFELSNPEGRKTLLEHLARVDN
;
A
#
# COMPACT_ATOMS: atom_id res chain seq x y z
N MET A 1 -10.10 -8.75 12.86
CA MET A 1 -9.80 -7.54 12.06
C MET A 1 -9.94 -6.35 12.98
N PRO A 2 -9.05 -5.35 12.94
CA PRO A 2 -9.22 -4.14 13.74
C PRO A 2 -10.42 -3.31 13.24
N ASP A 3 -11.34 -2.96 14.15
CA ASP A 3 -12.63 -2.30 13.82
C ASP A 3 -12.49 -0.94 13.12
N HIS A 4 -11.32 -0.31 13.20
CA HIS A 4 -11.07 1.00 12.57
C HIS A 4 -10.85 0.93 11.06
N LEU A 5 -10.66 -0.25 10.46
CA LEU A 5 -10.41 -0.36 9.01
C LEU A 5 -11.65 -0.04 8.18
N ASP A 6 -12.84 -0.48 8.62
CA ASP A 6 -14.09 -0.20 7.91
C ASP A 6 -14.43 1.30 7.94
N GLU A 7 -14.07 1.97 9.03
CA GLU A 7 -14.23 3.43 9.16
C GLU A 7 -13.26 4.18 8.25
N LEU A 8 -12.00 3.74 8.14
CA LEU A 8 -11.03 4.30 7.20
C LEU A 8 -11.49 4.13 5.75
N ASP A 9 -11.96 2.94 5.37
CA ASP A 9 -12.46 2.69 4.01
C ASP A 9 -13.63 3.61 3.67
N ARG A 10 -14.59 3.77 4.62
CA ARG A 10 -15.71 4.71 4.46
C ARG A 10 -15.26 6.18 4.34
N MET A 11 -14.22 6.59 5.06
CA MET A 11 -13.69 7.96 4.99
C MET A 11 -12.95 8.25 3.68
N PHE A 12 -12.27 7.26 3.10
CA PHE A 12 -11.47 7.44 1.88
C PHE A 12 -12.17 6.97 0.60
N MET A 13 -13.36 6.37 0.69
CA MET A 13 -14.15 6.00 -0.48
C MET A 13 -14.47 7.23 -1.35
N GLY A 14 -13.94 7.24 -2.58
CA GLY A 14 -14.11 8.35 -3.52
C GLY A 14 -13.11 9.50 -3.36
N VAL A 15 -12.19 9.45 -2.39
CA VAL A 15 -11.11 10.43 -2.26
C VAL A 15 -9.93 10.00 -3.11
N ALA A 16 -9.77 10.61 -4.28
CA ALA A 16 -8.57 10.44 -5.09
C ALA A 16 -7.46 11.36 -4.57
N VAL A 17 -6.39 10.79 -4.02
CA VAL A 17 -5.17 11.54 -3.68
C VAL A 17 -4.35 11.75 -4.95
N ASP A 18 -4.71 12.77 -5.73
CA ASP A 18 -4.05 13.11 -7.00
C ASP A 18 -2.84 14.05 -6.83
N GLY A 19 -2.64 14.58 -5.63
CA GLY A 19 -1.55 15.49 -5.28
C GLY A 19 -1.77 16.94 -5.71
N SER A 20 -2.93 17.29 -6.28
CA SER A 20 -3.25 18.64 -6.76
C SER A 20 -3.26 19.70 -5.65
N THR A 21 -3.40 19.28 -4.38
CA THR A 21 -3.36 20.13 -3.18
C THR A 21 -2.03 20.07 -2.43
N SER A 22 -1.03 19.32 -2.92
CA SER A 22 0.27 19.24 -2.23
C SER A 22 1.05 20.56 -2.36
N PHE A 23 1.28 21.23 -1.23
CA PHE A 23 2.16 22.39 -1.14
C PHE A 23 3.57 21.92 -0.76
N VAL A 24 4.55 22.20 -1.60
CA VAL A 24 5.98 21.97 -1.30
C VAL A 24 6.61 23.33 -1.00
N PRO A 25 6.97 23.65 0.26
CA PRO A 25 7.75 24.83 0.55
C PRO A 25 9.13 24.69 -0.09
N THR A 26 9.40 25.48 -1.14
CA THR A 26 10.73 25.55 -1.74
C THR A 26 11.67 26.24 -0.76
N HIS A 27 12.54 25.48 -0.10
CA HIS A 27 13.64 26.03 0.66
C HIS A 27 14.57 26.78 -0.32
N ARG A 28 14.70 28.09 -0.12
CA ARG A 28 15.55 28.98 -0.91
C ARG A 28 17.02 28.72 -0.52
N ALA A 29 17.59 27.62 -1.01
CA ALA A 29 19.01 27.30 -0.87
C ALA A 29 19.81 27.99 -1.97
N SER A 30 20.16 29.26 -1.73
CA SER A 30 21.33 29.88 -2.34
C SER A 30 21.75 31.05 -1.45
N GLN A 31 22.34 30.69 -0.31
CA GLN A 31 23.14 31.59 0.52
C GLN A 31 24.29 32.12 -0.35
N PRO A 32 24.46 33.43 -0.52
CA PRO A 32 25.62 33.98 -1.22
C PRO A 32 26.87 33.81 -0.37
N ALA A 33 27.99 33.57 -1.05
CA ALA A 33 29.32 33.43 -0.45
C ALA A 33 29.68 34.69 0.34
N ASN A 34 29.90 34.54 1.66
CA ASN A 34 30.46 35.57 2.52
C ASN A 34 31.94 35.80 2.14
N PRO A 35 32.34 37.00 1.69
CA PRO A 35 33.75 37.37 1.69
C PRO A 35 34.14 37.75 3.12
N ILE A 36 35.18 37.09 3.64
CA ILE A 36 35.84 37.43 4.89
C ILE A 36 36.50 38.80 4.67
N VAL A 37 35.87 39.86 5.16
CA VAL A 37 36.48 41.17 5.34
C VAL A 37 36.37 41.49 6.82
N ASP A 38 37.47 41.22 7.52
CA ASP A 38 37.77 41.79 8.83
C ASP A 38 37.83 43.31 8.67
N VAL A 39 36.79 44.02 9.09
CA VAL A 39 36.90 45.44 9.44
C VAL A 39 36.16 45.68 10.73
N GLU A 40 36.88 46.39 11.58
CA GLU A 40 36.71 46.65 12.99
C GLU A 40 35.37 47.29 13.36
N ASP A 41 34.98 46.96 14.59
CA ASP A 41 33.88 47.47 15.40
C ASP A 41 33.69 49.00 15.26
N SER A 42 32.53 49.40 14.75
CA SER A 42 32.03 50.77 14.85
C SER A 42 30.51 50.73 14.95
N ASP A 43 30.05 50.66 16.19
CA ASP A 43 28.72 51.12 16.60
C ASP A 43 28.57 52.60 16.21
N ASP A 44 27.72 52.90 15.24
CA ASP A 44 26.96 54.15 15.25
C ASP A 44 25.66 53.99 14.47
N ASP A 45 24.58 54.39 15.13
CA ASP A 45 23.21 54.43 14.67
C ASP A 45 23.05 55.34 13.44
N GLU A 46 22.16 54.99 12.52
CA GLU A 46 21.12 55.92 12.00
C GLU A 46 20.18 55.25 10.99
N GLU A 47 18.91 55.55 11.20
CA GLU A 47 17.72 55.10 10.47
C GLU A 47 17.73 55.48 8.98
N SER A 48 17.18 54.61 8.12
CA SER A 48 16.57 55.08 6.87
C SER A 48 15.57 54.05 6.35
N ASP A 49 14.29 54.37 6.56
CA ASP A 49 13.12 53.82 5.90
C ASP A 49 13.36 53.62 4.39
N LYS A 50 13.33 52.36 3.97
CA LYS A 50 13.20 52.00 2.55
C LYS A 50 12.11 50.96 2.46
N ASP A 51 10.92 51.43 2.07
CA ASP A 51 9.76 50.64 1.72
C ASP A 51 10.16 49.40 0.92
N TYR A 52 10.23 48.28 1.62
CA TYR A 52 10.60 47.00 1.04
C TYR A 52 9.37 46.47 0.32
N PHE A 53 9.30 46.73 -0.99
CA PHE A 53 8.39 46.06 -1.89
C PHE A 53 8.74 44.56 -1.90
N ASP A 54 8.07 43.77 -1.06
CA ASP A 54 8.19 42.31 -1.01
C ASP A 54 7.31 41.68 -2.11
N PRO A 55 7.90 41.11 -3.18
CA PRO A 55 7.14 40.49 -4.26
C PRO A 55 6.57 39.11 -3.91
N LEU A 56 6.65 38.64 -2.65
CA LEU A 56 6.23 37.29 -2.27
C LEU A 56 4.84 37.18 -1.63
N SER A 57 4.11 38.29 -1.47
CA SER A 57 2.71 38.24 -1.04
C SER A 57 1.76 38.43 -2.23
N PRO A 58 1.09 37.37 -2.73
CA PRO A 58 0.05 37.52 -3.74
C PRO A 58 -1.16 38.25 -3.14
N SER A 59 -1.21 39.56 -3.36
CA SER A 59 -2.38 40.36 -3.03
C SER A 59 -3.51 39.96 -3.98
N SER A 60 -4.53 39.31 -3.40
CA SER A 60 -5.81 39.01 -4.03
C SER A 60 -6.54 40.32 -4.34
N VAL A 61 -6.18 40.98 -5.45
CA VAL A 61 -6.97 42.08 -6.00
C VAL A 61 -8.05 41.50 -6.89
N GLY A 62 -9.27 41.56 -6.34
CA GLY A 62 -10.49 40.99 -6.86
C GLY A 62 -10.78 41.30 -8.33
N THR A 63 -11.43 40.32 -8.93
CA THR A 63 -12.02 40.26 -10.26
C THR A 63 -12.80 41.53 -10.61
N LYS A 64 -12.21 42.43 -11.42
CA LYS A 64 -13.00 43.42 -12.17
C LYS A 64 -13.66 42.71 -13.37
N ARG A 65 -14.83 42.15 -13.10
CA ARG A 65 -15.87 41.86 -14.09
C ARG A 65 -16.29 43.19 -14.73
N SER A 66 -16.20 43.31 -16.06
CA SER A 66 -17.26 43.90 -16.90
C SER A 66 -16.87 43.95 -18.39
N HIS A 67 -17.91 43.77 -19.22
CA HIS A 67 -17.99 43.92 -20.68
C HIS A 67 -17.45 42.71 -21.46
N SER A 68 -18.25 41.67 -21.72
CA SER A 68 -19.46 41.59 -22.56
C SER A 68 -19.26 42.02 -24.02
N MET A 69 -19.67 41.10 -24.91
CA MET A 69 -19.88 41.21 -26.36
C MET A 69 -18.67 40.98 -27.28
N ARG A 70 -18.50 39.75 -27.77
CA ARG A 70 -19.00 39.31 -29.09
C ARG A 70 -18.37 37.95 -29.42
N SER A 71 -19.04 36.89 -28.98
CA SER A 71 -18.71 35.50 -29.28
C SER A 71 -19.12 35.17 -30.72
N THR A 72 -18.14 34.98 -31.60
CA THR A 72 -18.34 34.23 -32.83
C THR A 72 -17.78 32.81 -32.64
N PRO A 73 -18.62 31.76 -32.68
CA PRO A 73 -18.17 30.38 -32.52
C PRO A 73 -17.41 29.95 -33.78
N SER A 74 -16.09 29.88 -33.70
CA SER A 74 -15.28 29.28 -34.76
C SER A 74 -15.30 27.76 -34.59
N THR A 75 -16.14 27.09 -35.36
CA THR A 75 -16.06 25.65 -35.63
C THR A 75 -14.84 25.39 -36.53
N ARG A 76 -13.63 25.47 -35.97
CA ARG A 76 -12.40 25.14 -36.68
C ARG A 76 -11.71 23.98 -36.00
N SER A 77 -11.93 22.81 -36.60
CA SER A 77 -11.25 21.53 -36.48
C SER A 77 -10.23 21.36 -35.37
N MET A 78 -10.48 20.37 -34.52
CA MET A 78 -9.49 19.71 -33.66
C MET A 78 -8.47 18.94 -34.52
N ALA A 79 -7.76 19.63 -35.41
CA ALA A 79 -6.49 19.13 -35.91
C ALA A 79 -5.51 19.29 -34.74
N THR A 80 -5.08 18.15 -34.20
CA THR A 80 -4.14 18.02 -33.08
C THR A 80 -2.87 18.80 -33.40
N SER A 81 -2.86 20.10 -33.09
CA SER A 81 -1.69 20.93 -33.29
C SER A 81 -0.63 20.46 -32.29
N PRO A 82 0.63 20.23 -32.72
CA PRO A 82 1.69 19.77 -31.83
C PRO A 82 1.74 20.70 -30.63
N SER A 83 1.55 20.14 -29.43
CA SER A 83 1.49 20.88 -28.19
C SER A 83 2.70 21.83 -28.15
N LYS A 84 2.43 23.13 -28.21
CA LYS A 84 3.44 24.18 -28.17
C LYS A 84 4.38 23.84 -27.01
N LYS A 85 5.66 23.60 -27.33
CA LYS A 85 6.76 23.32 -26.38
C LYS A 85 6.49 24.10 -25.09
N LEU A 86 6.37 23.40 -23.96
CA LEU A 86 6.06 24.00 -22.65
C LEU A 86 6.91 25.26 -22.47
N LYS A 87 6.23 26.42 -22.50
CA LYS A 87 6.87 27.71 -22.83
C LYS A 87 7.83 28.18 -21.74
N SER A 88 7.58 27.80 -20.49
CA SER A 88 8.40 28.17 -19.34
C SER A 88 9.30 27.00 -18.89
N PRO A 89 10.58 27.26 -18.55
CA PRO A 89 11.45 26.29 -17.87
C PRO A 89 10.80 25.66 -16.64
N ALA A 90 10.03 26.43 -15.86
CA ALA A 90 9.31 25.93 -14.69
C ALA A 90 8.29 24.84 -15.04
N VAL A 91 7.50 25.05 -16.10
CA VAL A 91 6.52 24.06 -16.55
C VAL A 91 7.21 22.79 -17.04
N ARG A 92 8.37 22.89 -17.71
CA ARG A 92 9.16 21.72 -18.10
C ARG A 92 9.67 20.93 -16.89
N ALA A 93 10.13 21.63 -15.85
CA ALA A 93 10.56 21.00 -14.61
C ALA A 93 9.40 20.27 -13.91
N VAL A 94 8.23 20.90 -13.80
CA VAL A 94 7.03 20.28 -13.22
C VAL A 94 6.59 19.05 -14.00
N VAL A 95 6.60 19.09 -15.34
CA VAL A 95 6.23 17.92 -16.15
C VAL A 95 7.23 16.77 -15.98
N LYS A 96 8.53 17.07 -15.88
CA LYS A 96 9.55 16.06 -15.59
C LYS A 96 9.35 15.43 -14.21
N GLU A 97 9.13 16.25 -13.19
CA GLU A 97 8.89 15.79 -11.82
C GLU A 97 7.63 14.93 -11.73
N MET A 98 6.56 15.37 -12.41
CA MET A 98 5.32 14.62 -12.52
C MET A 98 5.51 13.24 -13.16
N GLN A 99 6.34 13.14 -14.20
CA GLN A 99 6.68 11.85 -14.82
C GLN A 99 7.43 10.93 -13.86
N VAL A 100 8.42 11.46 -13.13
CA VAL A 100 9.18 10.71 -12.11
C VAL A 100 8.24 10.20 -11.02
N ARG A 101 7.38 11.08 -10.47
CA ARG A 101 6.38 10.75 -9.46
C ARG A 101 5.42 9.65 -9.95
N ASN A 102 4.92 9.77 -11.19
CA ASN A 102 4.01 8.77 -11.77
C ASN A 102 4.69 7.41 -11.95
N ASN A 103 5.95 7.38 -12.36
CA ASN A 103 6.70 6.13 -12.47
C ASN A 103 6.92 5.50 -11.09
N LEU A 104 7.36 6.28 -10.09
CA LEU A 104 7.52 5.80 -8.73
C LEU A 104 6.20 5.25 -8.14
N GLN A 105 5.08 5.90 -8.44
CA GLN A 105 3.76 5.43 -8.01
C GLN A 105 3.37 4.10 -8.68
N LYS A 106 3.67 3.93 -9.97
CA LYS A 106 3.47 2.66 -10.68
C LYS A 106 4.35 1.55 -10.11
N ASP A 107 5.63 1.83 -9.87
CA ASP A 107 6.56 0.86 -9.29
C ASP A 107 6.14 0.43 -7.88
N LYS A 108 5.61 1.38 -7.09
CA LYS A 108 5.03 1.06 -5.78
C LYS A 108 3.78 0.18 -5.90
N ALA A 109 2.87 0.50 -6.83
CA ALA A 109 1.65 -0.29 -7.05
C ALA A 109 1.99 -1.72 -7.49
N THR A 110 2.89 -1.88 -8.47
CA THR A 110 3.32 -3.21 -8.92
C THR A 110 4.03 -3.99 -7.82
N SER A 111 4.88 -3.33 -7.01
CA SER A 111 5.51 -3.98 -5.86
C SER A 111 4.48 -4.48 -4.84
N ILE A 112 3.42 -3.71 -4.58
CA ILE A 112 2.34 -4.11 -3.67
C ILE A 112 1.56 -5.30 -4.24
N ASP A 113 1.17 -5.24 -5.52
CA ASP A 113 0.44 -6.32 -6.19
C ASP A 113 1.25 -7.62 -6.18
N THR A 114 2.57 -7.55 -6.42
CA THR A 114 3.44 -8.74 -6.36
C THR A 114 3.56 -9.32 -4.96
N LEU A 115 3.54 -8.49 -3.91
CA LEU A 115 3.55 -8.95 -2.52
C LEU A 115 2.23 -9.65 -2.17
N PHE A 116 1.09 -9.06 -2.51
CA PHE A 116 -0.21 -9.70 -2.28
C PHE A 116 -0.35 -11.00 -3.07
N GLY A 117 0.03 -11.03 -4.34
CA GLY A 117 0.03 -12.25 -5.14
C GLY A 117 0.89 -13.37 -4.53
N ARG A 118 2.05 -13.04 -3.94
CA ARG A 118 2.88 -14.03 -3.22
C ARG A 118 2.26 -14.52 -1.92
N LEU A 119 1.53 -13.65 -1.20
CA LEU A 119 0.84 -14.03 0.03
C LEU A 119 -0.34 -14.95 -0.26
N ASP A 120 -1.14 -14.63 -1.28
CA ASP A 120 -2.23 -15.48 -1.73
C ASP A 120 -1.72 -16.84 -2.21
N GLN A 121 -0.67 -16.87 -3.03
CA GLN A 121 -0.06 -18.13 -3.46
C GLN A 121 0.43 -18.96 -2.28
N ARG A 122 1.08 -18.35 -1.28
CA ARG A 122 1.54 -19.05 -0.08
C ARG A 122 0.37 -19.65 0.71
N ARG A 123 -0.73 -18.91 0.87
CA ARG A 123 -1.94 -19.39 1.52
C ARG A 123 -2.53 -20.58 0.76
N ASP A 124 -2.66 -20.46 -0.55
CA ASP A 124 -3.21 -21.53 -1.38
C ASP A 124 -2.33 -22.79 -1.34
N ASP A 125 -1.00 -22.61 -1.34
CA ASP A 125 -0.04 -23.70 -1.18
C ASP A 125 -0.10 -24.35 0.22
N ASP A 126 -0.27 -23.56 1.29
CA ASP A 126 -0.45 -24.04 2.66
C ASP A 126 -1.75 -24.85 2.80
N ASP A 127 -2.84 -24.34 2.23
CA ASP A 127 -4.14 -25.03 2.20
C ASP A 127 -4.05 -26.33 1.39
N ALA A 128 -3.35 -26.32 0.25
CA ALA A 128 -3.12 -27.51 -0.56
C ALA A 128 -2.31 -28.58 0.21
N ARG A 129 -1.24 -28.18 0.91
CA ARG A 129 -0.45 -29.07 1.78
C ARG A 129 -1.30 -29.64 2.92
N ALA A 130 -2.13 -28.81 3.55
CA ALA A 130 -3.02 -29.24 4.63
C ALA A 130 -4.07 -30.26 4.14
N ARG A 131 -4.67 -30.03 2.96
CA ARG A 131 -5.60 -30.97 2.33
C ARG A 131 -4.95 -32.31 2.00
N GLN A 132 -3.78 -32.29 1.36
CA GLN A 132 -3.03 -33.52 1.06
C GLN A 132 -2.69 -34.32 2.32
N LYS A 133 -2.27 -33.63 3.40
CA LYS A 133 -2.01 -34.26 4.69
C LYS A 133 -3.28 -34.88 5.28
N ALA A 134 -4.40 -34.16 5.27
CA ALA A 134 -5.68 -34.68 5.75
C ALA A 134 -6.15 -35.92 4.95
N GLU A 135 -6.02 -35.90 3.62
CA GLU A 135 -6.35 -37.04 2.76
C GLU A 135 -5.49 -38.26 3.07
N ARG A 136 -4.18 -38.07 3.27
CA ARG A 136 -3.26 -39.15 3.64
C ARG A 136 -3.65 -39.76 4.99
N ILE A 137 -3.94 -38.95 6.00
CA ILE A 137 -4.38 -39.44 7.31
C ILE A 137 -5.71 -40.18 7.20
N MET A 138 -6.68 -39.65 6.43
CA MET A 138 -7.95 -40.34 6.18
C MET A 138 -7.75 -41.71 5.51
N ALA A 139 -6.82 -41.83 4.56
CA ALA A 139 -6.50 -43.11 3.95
C ALA A 139 -5.94 -44.12 4.98
N LEU A 140 -4.99 -43.69 5.81
CA LEU A 140 -4.42 -44.54 6.87
C LEU A 140 -5.46 -44.94 7.94
N CYS A 141 -6.39 -44.04 8.27
CA CYS A 141 -7.52 -44.35 9.15
C CYS A 141 -8.43 -45.43 8.54
N ARG A 142 -8.73 -45.34 7.24
CA ARG A 142 -9.54 -46.33 6.51
C ARG A 142 -8.88 -47.71 6.48
N GLU A 143 -7.55 -47.78 6.35
CA GLU A 143 -6.80 -49.05 6.51
C GLU A 143 -7.03 -49.68 7.89
N CYS A 144 -7.19 -48.86 8.93
CA CYS A 144 -7.48 -49.29 10.30
C CYS A 144 -8.98 -49.53 10.56
N ARG A 145 -9.81 -49.54 9.51
CA ARG A 145 -11.29 -49.64 9.57
C ARG A 145 -11.97 -48.52 10.36
N VAL A 146 -11.33 -47.34 10.41
CA VAL A 146 -11.91 -46.14 11.01
C VAL A 146 -12.69 -45.39 9.94
N THR A 147 -14.00 -45.35 10.12
CA THR A 147 -14.95 -44.67 9.23
C THR A 147 -15.97 -43.88 10.06
N GLU A 148 -16.84 -43.15 9.38
CA GLU A 148 -17.98 -42.45 9.97
C GLU A 148 -18.91 -43.40 10.76
N ALA A 149 -18.91 -44.71 10.44
CA ALA A 149 -19.65 -45.74 11.16
C ALA A 149 -19.00 -46.16 12.50
N THR A 150 -17.81 -45.63 12.81
CA THR A 150 -17.12 -45.81 14.10
C THR A 150 -16.98 -44.47 14.84
N PRO A 151 -18.08 -43.86 15.36
CA PRO A 151 -18.08 -42.51 15.91
C PRO A 151 -16.95 -42.20 16.92
N PRO A 152 -16.65 -43.05 17.93
CA PRO A 152 -15.59 -42.71 18.89
C PRO A 152 -14.20 -42.63 18.24
N LEU A 153 -13.89 -43.54 17.31
CA LEU A 153 -12.62 -43.53 16.57
C LEU A 153 -12.59 -42.41 15.52
N TRP A 154 -13.74 -42.10 14.92
CA TRP A 154 -13.89 -41.01 13.96
C TRP A 154 -13.63 -39.66 14.62
N VAL A 155 -14.20 -39.42 15.81
CA VAL A 155 -13.91 -38.21 16.60
C VAL A 155 -12.44 -38.20 17.05
N ALA A 156 -11.87 -39.34 17.42
CA ALA A 156 -10.45 -39.44 17.76
C ALA A 156 -9.52 -39.05 16.60
N MET A 157 -9.88 -39.37 15.34
CA MET A 157 -9.15 -38.90 14.16
C MET A 157 -9.14 -37.36 14.08
N PHE A 158 -10.25 -36.69 14.36
CA PHE A 158 -10.26 -35.22 14.39
C PHE A 158 -9.40 -34.63 15.51
N LYS A 159 -9.31 -35.31 16.67
CA LYS A 159 -8.39 -34.91 17.74
C LYS A 159 -6.94 -35.09 17.30
N LEU A 160 -6.62 -36.21 16.68
CA LEU A 160 -5.30 -36.48 16.10
C LEU A 160 -4.88 -35.35 15.15
N LEU A 161 -5.78 -34.91 14.26
CA LEU A 161 -5.47 -33.84 13.30
C LEU A 161 -5.12 -32.48 13.92
N LYS A 162 -5.43 -32.25 15.20
CA LYS A 162 -5.06 -31.03 15.93
C LYS A 162 -3.65 -31.10 16.52
N ASP A 163 -3.12 -32.29 16.75
CA ASP A 163 -1.81 -32.52 17.34
C ASP A 163 -0.78 -32.88 16.27
N ARG A 164 0.15 -31.96 15.97
CA ARG A 164 1.15 -32.14 14.92
C ARG A 164 2.11 -33.30 15.21
N ASP A 165 2.48 -33.50 16.47
CA ASP A 165 3.44 -34.53 16.85
C ASP A 165 2.78 -35.91 16.78
N ALA A 166 1.55 -36.02 17.28
CA ALA A 166 0.77 -37.25 17.18
C ALA A 166 0.53 -37.66 15.71
N ILE A 167 0.28 -36.71 14.80
CA ILE A 167 0.17 -37.02 13.36
C ILE A 167 1.47 -37.64 12.82
N ASN A 168 2.63 -37.06 13.13
CA ASN A 168 3.90 -37.55 12.62
C ASN A 168 4.16 -38.99 13.10
N VAL A 169 3.88 -39.28 14.38
CA VAL A 169 3.97 -40.63 14.94
C VAL A 169 2.97 -41.56 14.25
N PHE A 170 1.73 -41.12 14.05
CA PHE A 170 0.69 -41.92 13.39
C PHE A 170 1.05 -42.32 11.96
N GLU A 171 1.61 -41.40 11.17
CA GLU A 171 2.04 -41.69 9.80
C GLU A 171 3.16 -42.74 9.73
N LEU A 172 4.11 -42.68 10.65
CA LEU A 172 5.25 -43.61 10.73
C LEU A 172 4.91 -44.94 11.40
N SER A 173 3.79 -44.99 12.15
CA SER A 173 3.37 -46.19 12.88
C SER A 173 2.83 -47.28 11.95
N ASN A 174 2.89 -48.53 12.40
CA ASN A 174 2.22 -49.64 11.74
C ASN A 174 0.69 -49.59 11.98
N PRO A 175 -0.14 -50.36 11.25
CA PRO A 175 -1.60 -50.33 11.39
C PRO A 175 -2.10 -50.62 12.82
N GLU A 176 -1.44 -51.51 13.56
CA GLU A 176 -1.81 -51.83 14.94
C GLU A 176 -1.57 -50.65 15.88
N GLY A 177 -0.39 -50.03 15.81
CA GLY A 177 -0.04 -48.84 16.61
C GLY A 177 -0.92 -47.65 16.29
N ARG A 178 -1.27 -47.45 15.01
CA ARG A 178 -2.26 -46.44 14.59
C ARG A 178 -3.62 -46.66 15.26
N LYS A 179 -4.10 -47.90 15.28
CA LYS A 179 -5.37 -48.26 15.91
C LYS A 179 -5.32 -48.04 17.42
N THR A 180 -4.26 -48.46 18.09
CA THR A 180 -4.07 -48.24 19.54
C THR A 180 -4.04 -46.75 19.88
N LEU A 181 -3.39 -45.91 19.06
CA LEU A 181 -3.37 -44.46 19.26
C LEU A 181 -4.78 -43.85 19.17
N LEU A 182 -5.57 -44.25 18.17
CA LEU A 182 -6.95 -43.77 18.02
C LEU A 182 -7.85 -44.26 19.15
N GLU A 183 -7.70 -45.50 19.61
CA GLU A 183 -8.42 -46.04 20.77
C GLU A 183 -8.08 -45.27 22.06
N HIS A 184 -6.82 -44.87 22.23
CA HIS A 184 -6.40 -44.05 23.36
C HIS A 184 -7.03 -42.64 23.30
N LEU A 185 -6.92 -41.96 22.15
CA LEU A 185 -7.50 -40.63 21.92
C LEU A 185 -9.04 -40.60 22.06
N ALA A 186 -9.70 -41.72 21.75
CA ALA A 186 -11.14 -41.88 21.93
C ALA A 186 -11.55 -41.92 23.40
N ARG A 187 -10.67 -42.36 24.31
CA ARG A 187 -10.94 -42.47 25.75
C ARG A 187 -10.68 -41.19 26.53
N VAL A 188 -9.77 -40.33 26.09
CA VAL A 188 -9.30 -39.16 26.87
C VAL A 188 -10.42 -38.13 27.18
N ASP A 189 -11.54 -38.12 26.45
CA ASP A 189 -12.66 -37.19 26.70
C ASP A 189 -13.98 -37.87 27.12
N ASN A 190 -13.98 -39.18 27.44
CA ASN A 190 -15.14 -39.87 28.03
C ASN A 190 -14.93 -40.09 29.53
#